data_AF-A0A3S3QT39-F1
#
_entry.id   AF-A0A3S3QT39-F1
#
_cell.length_a   1.000
_cell.length_b   1.000
_cell.length_c   1.000
_cell.angle_alpha   90.00
_cell.angle_beta   90.00
_cell.angle_gamma   90.00
#
_symmetry.space_group_name_H-M   'P 1'
#
loop_
_entity.id
_entity.type
_entity.pdbx_description
1 polymer ?
#
loop_
_entity_poly.entity_id
_entity_poly.type
_entity_poly.pdbx_seq_one_letter_code
_entity_poly.pdbx_strand_id
1 'polypeptide(L)'
;MTVWFGTKQPTIIVSDHDLVWEVLVSKSPENAAREITSIAKSGTADYRTIVSSDAAPHWHSLRRGLPNGVIGPLFHSVQRPSRNPTWHR
;
A
#
# COMPACT_ATOMS: atom_id res chain seq x y z
N MET A 1 -19.48 -8.78 -3.80
CA MET A 1 -20.50 -9.19 -2.80
C MET A 1 -20.49 -8.23 -1.62
N THR A 2 -21.63 -7.94 -0.99
CA THR A 2 -21.70 -7.09 0.20
C THR A 2 -21.85 -7.94 1.45
N VAL A 3 -20.98 -7.72 2.44
CA VAL A 3 -20.94 -8.48 3.69
C VAL A 3 -21.01 -7.51 4.86
N TRP A 4 -21.73 -7.91 5.91
CA TRP A 4 -21.85 -7.15 7.16
C TRP A 4 -21.00 -7.81 8.24
N PHE A 5 -20.10 -7.05 8.84
CA PHE A 5 -19.29 -7.50 9.96
C PHE A 5 -19.79 -6.87 11.26
N GLY A 6 -20.80 -7.48 11.88
CA GLY A 6 -21.44 -6.94 13.09
C GLY A 6 -22.23 -5.66 12.81
N THR A 7 -22.14 -4.67 13.70
CA THR A 7 -22.79 -3.35 13.55
C THR A 7 -21.97 -2.32 12.77
N LYS A 8 -20.90 -2.77 12.09
CA LYS A 8 -20.05 -1.90 11.27
C LYS A 8 -20.72 -1.53 9.95
N GLN A 9 -20.09 -0.59 9.23
CA GLN A 9 -20.48 -0.25 7.87
C GLN A 9 -20.38 -1.48 6.95
N PRO A 10 -21.25 -1.57 5.92
CA PRO A 10 -21.22 -2.69 4.97
C PRO A 10 -19.89 -2.72 4.22
N THR A 11 -19.28 -3.90 4.11
CA THR A 11 -18.04 -4.11 3.38
C THR A 11 -18.34 -4.73 2.02
N ILE A 12 -17.81 -4.12 0.95
CA ILE A 12 -17.87 -4.69 -0.40
C ILE A 12 -16.63 -5.52 -0.64
N ILE A 13 -16.80 -6.81 -0.94
CA ILE A 13 -15.73 -7.71 -1.34
C ILE A 13 -15.72 -7.83 -2.86
N VAL A 14 -14.56 -7.51 -3.43
CA VAL A 14 -14.25 -7.60 -4.86
C VAL A 14 -13.28 -8.76 -5.06
N SER A 15 -13.71 -9.79 -5.80
CA SER A 15 -12.97 -11.05 -5.96
C SER A 15 -12.79 -11.47 -7.42
N ASP A 16 -13.26 -10.65 -8.36
CA ASP A 16 -13.10 -10.86 -9.80
C ASP A 16 -11.98 -9.97 -10.34
N HIS A 17 -11.23 -10.45 -11.34
CA HIS A 17 -10.06 -9.74 -11.85
C HIS A 17 -10.41 -8.38 -12.48
N ASP A 18 -11.45 -8.34 -13.32
CA ASP A 18 -11.83 -7.12 -14.04
C ASP A 18 -12.37 -6.07 -13.07
N LEU A 19 -13.14 -6.51 -12.07
CA LEU A 19 -13.61 -5.63 -11.01
C LEU A 19 -12.49 -5.13 -10.11
N VAL A 20 -11.48 -5.96 -9.81
CA VAL A 20 -10.30 -5.50 -9.06
C VAL A 20 -9.55 -4.43 -9.84
N TRP A 21 -9.36 -4.61 -11.15
CA TRP A 21 -8.73 -3.60 -12.00
C TRP A 21 -9.54 -2.30 -12.05
N GLU A 22 -10.86 -2.42 -12.17
CA GLU A 22 -11.75 -1.26 -12.15
C GLU A 22 -11.57 -0.45 -10.88
N VAL A 23 -11.64 -1.08 -9.70
CA VAL A 23 -11.57 -0.38 -8.40
C VAL A 23 -10.17 0.14 -8.11
N LEU A 24 -9.13 -0.66 -8.34
CA LEU A 24 -7.76 -0.31 -7.92
C LEU A 24 -7.00 0.54 -8.94
N VAL A 25 -7.45 0.58 -10.19
CA VAL A 25 -6.74 1.31 -11.26
C VAL A 25 -7.65 2.37 -11.85
N SER A 26 -8.73 1.94 -12.52
CA SER A 26 -9.58 2.83 -13.33
C SER A 26 -10.32 3.86 -12.48
N LYS A 27 -10.79 3.45 -11.29
CA LYS A 27 -11.51 4.25 -10.30
C LYS A 27 -10.73 4.40 -9.00
N SER A 28 -9.40 4.39 -9.11
CA SER A 28 -8.54 4.49 -7.93
C SER A 28 -8.74 5.80 -7.15
N PRO A 29 -8.94 6.98 -7.76
CA PRO A 29 -9.10 8.23 -7.00
C PRO A 29 -10.34 8.22 -6.09
N GLU A 30 -11.43 7.59 -6.55
CA GLU A 30 -12.68 7.49 -5.79
C GLU A 30 -12.60 6.46 -4.66
N ASN A 31 -11.71 5.47 -4.77
CA ASN A 31 -11.58 4.35 -3.84
C ASN A 31 -10.28 4.38 -3.00
N ALA A 32 -9.61 5.53 -2.93
CA ALA A 32 -8.30 5.65 -2.28
C ALA A 32 -8.33 5.98 -0.77
N ALA A 33 -9.52 6.02 -0.16
CA ALA A 33 -9.67 6.15 1.28
C ALA A 33 -9.32 4.84 2.00
N ARG A 34 -8.85 4.92 3.25
CA ARG A 34 -8.44 3.76 4.04
C ARG A 34 -9.25 3.64 5.31
N GLU A 35 -9.94 2.52 5.46
CA GLU A 35 -10.50 2.13 6.75
C GLU A 35 -9.49 1.25 7.51
N ILE A 36 -9.05 1.70 8.68
CA ILE A 36 -8.16 0.93 9.57
C ILE A 36 -8.88 0.59 10.87
N THR A 37 -8.82 -0.69 11.24
CA THR A 37 -9.35 -1.21 12.49
C THR A 37 -8.66 -0.59 13.70
N SER A 38 -9.41 -0.32 14.78
CA SER A 38 -8.88 0.38 15.96
C SER A 38 -7.72 -0.34 16.65
N ILE A 39 -7.57 -1.66 16.47
CA ILE A 39 -6.46 -2.43 17.05
C ILE A 39 -5.13 -2.07 16.37
N ALA A 40 -5.13 -1.90 15.04
CA ALA A 40 -3.96 -1.41 14.32
C ALA A 40 -3.66 0.05 14.64
N LYS A 41 -4.59 0.76 15.30
CA LYS A 41 -4.32 2.09 15.78
C LYS A 41 -3.30 2.02 16.93
N SER A 42 -3.44 1.23 17.98
CA SER A 42 -2.59 1.37 19.18
C SER A 42 -1.05 1.26 19.00
N GLY A 43 -0.53 0.81 17.85
CA GLY A 43 0.91 0.59 17.61
C GLY A 43 1.68 1.63 16.76
N THR A 44 1.06 2.68 16.21
CA THR A 44 1.78 3.68 15.37
C THR A 44 1.70 5.08 15.93
N ALA A 45 2.84 5.77 16.08
CA ALA A 45 2.87 7.19 16.43
C ALA A 45 2.10 8.02 15.37
N ASP A 46 1.07 8.74 15.83
CA ASP A 46 0.24 9.72 15.12
C ASP A 46 -0.59 9.28 13.89
N TYR A 47 -0.65 7.99 13.52
CA TYR A 47 -1.45 7.48 12.37
C TYR A 47 -1.21 8.13 11.03
N ARG A 48 -0.15 8.91 10.88
CA ARG A 48 0.14 9.69 9.68
C ARG A 48 1.09 8.92 8.76
N THR A 49 0.82 7.63 8.56
CA THR A 49 1.62 6.74 7.72
C THR A 49 1.02 6.59 6.33
N ILE A 50 1.78 6.00 5.40
CA ILE A 50 1.31 5.65 4.06
C ILE A 50 0.16 4.65 4.12
N VAL A 51 0.19 3.71 5.07
CA VAL A 51 -0.81 2.64 5.18
C VAL A 51 -2.14 3.15 5.74
N SER A 52 -2.11 4.27 6.47
CA SER A 52 -3.24 4.79 7.26
C SER A 52 -3.81 6.12 6.80
N SER A 53 -3.20 6.78 5.81
CA SER A 53 -3.65 8.08 5.32
C SER A 53 -4.36 7.94 3.97
N ASP A 54 -5.54 8.54 3.85
CA ASP A 54 -6.26 8.67 2.56
C ASP A 54 -5.37 9.34 1.51
N ALA A 55 -5.64 9.13 0.22
CA ALA A 55 -4.92 9.77 -0.89
C ALA A 55 -5.21 11.27 -0.97
N ALA A 56 -4.64 12.01 -0.02
CA ALA A 56 -4.70 13.44 0.15
C ALA A 56 -3.27 14.02 0.08
N PRO A 57 -3.08 15.36 0.14
CA PRO A 57 -1.76 15.98 0.01
C PRO A 57 -0.70 15.41 0.96
N HIS A 58 -1.08 15.05 2.19
CA HIS A 58 -0.20 14.39 3.16
C HIS A 58 0.35 13.05 2.62
N TRP A 59 -0.53 12.18 2.13
CA TRP A 59 -0.14 10.89 1.57
C TRP A 59 0.72 11.03 0.31
N HIS A 60 0.41 12.00 -0.58
CA HIS A 60 1.25 12.28 -1.75
C HIS A 60 2.66 12.76 -1.35
N SER A 61 2.78 13.55 -0.28
CA SER A 61 4.07 13.96 0.26
C SER A 61 4.89 12.75 0.74
N LEU A 62 4.27 11.88 1.56
CA LEU A 62 4.91 10.65 2.04
C LEU A 62 5.32 9.72 0.89
N ARG A 63 4.43 9.49 -0.08
CA ARG A 63 4.68 8.59 -1.21
C ARG A 63 5.82 9.10 -2.10
N ARG A 64 5.97 10.40 -2.29
CA ARG A 64 7.10 10.96 -3.07
C ARG A 64 8.45 10.77 -2.39
N GLY A 65 8.50 10.72 -1.06
CA GLY A 65 9.74 10.47 -0.33
C GLY A 65 10.28 9.04 -0.49
N LEU A 66 9.40 8.05 -0.67
CA LEU A 66 9.76 6.63 -0.72
C LEU A 66 10.70 6.25 -1.89
N PRO A 67 10.39 6.55 -3.17
CA PRO A 67 11.27 6.25 -4.30
C PRO A 67 12.59 7.02 -4.27
N ASN A 68 12.62 8.17 -3.61
CA ASN A 68 13.83 8.97 -3.45
C ASN A 68 14.70 8.51 -2.26
N GLY A 69 14.22 7.55 -1.48
CA GLY A 69 14.90 6.97 -0.33
C GLY A 69 15.05 5.46 -0.46
N VAL A 70 14.51 4.73 0.51
CA VAL A 70 14.80 3.30 0.77
C VAL A 70 14.40 2.36 -0.37
N ILE A 71 13.42 2.71 -1.20
CA ILE A 71 12.96 1.89 -2.34
C ILE A 71 13.52 2.46 -3.67
N GLY A 72 14.45 3.42 -3.58
CA GLY A 72 15.09 3.99 -4.75
C GLY A 72 16.07 3.02 -5.42
N PRO A 73 16.40 3.25 -6.70
CA PRO A 73 17.35 2.42 -7.45
C PRO A 73 18.71 2.27 -6.74
N LEU A 74 19.13 3.32 -6.04
CA LEU A 74 20.37 3.36 -5.26
C LEU A 74 20.37 2.31 -4.14
N PHE A 75 19.32 2.26 -3.32
CA PHE A 75 19.21 1.27 -2.24
C PHE A 75 19.06 -0.16 -2.76
N HIS A 76 18.29 -0.36 -3.84
CA HIS A 76 18.19 -1.67 -4.50
C HIS A 76 19.52 -2.16 -5.08
N SER A 77 20.37 -1.26 -5.56
CA SER A 77 21.69 -1.62 -6.08
C SER A 77 22.65 -2.10 -4.99
N VAL A 78 22.54 -1.54 -3.77
CA VAL A 78 23.34 -1.90 -2.60
C VAL A 78 22.89 -3.22 -1.97
N GLN A 79 21.59 -3.55 -2.06
CA GLN A 79 21.03 -4.78 -1.50
C GLN A 79 21.13 -6.01 -2.40
N ARG A 80 21.67 -5.91 -3.63
CA ARG A 80 21.93 -7.12 -4.44
C ARG A 80 23.01 -7.95 -3.74
N PRO A 81 22.75 -9.23 -3.38
CA PRO A 81 23.82 -10.14 -3.00
C PRO A 81 24.85 -10.14 -4.13
N SER A 82 26.13 -9.98 -3.80
CA SER A 82 27.21 -10.14 -4.77
C SER A 82 27.06 -11.51 -5.41
N ARG A 83 26.60 -11.54 -6.66
CA ARG A 83 26.48 -12.76 -7.43
C ARG A 83 27.91 -13.23 -7.69
N ASN A 84 28.39 -14.17 -6.87
CA ASN A 84 29.73 -14.73 -6.96
C ASN A 84 29.92 -15.34 -8.37
N PRO A 85 30.83 -14.84 -9.21
CA PRO A 85 30.94 -15.28 -10.59
C PRO A 85 31.96 -16.41 -10.69
N THR A 86 31.62 -17.61 -10.23
CA THR A 86 32.45 -18.79 -10.51
C THR A 86 31.57 -20.01 -10.74
N TRP A 87 31.09 -20.14 -11.98
CA TRP A 87 30.84 -21.45 -12.60
C TRP A 87 31.21 -21.35 -14.08
N HIS A 88 32.51 -21.47 -14.34
CA HIS A 88 33.06 -21.97 -15.60
C HIS A 88 34.12 -23.01 -15.24
N ARG A 89 33.77 -24.30 -15.35
CA ARG A 89 34.47 -25.27 -16.20
C ARG A 89 33.71 -26.58 -16.22
#